data_AF-A0A2K3KVS4-F1
#
_entry.id   AF-A0A2K3KVS4-F1
#
_cell.length_a   1.000
_cell.length_b   1.000
_cell.length_c   1.000
_cell.angle_alpha   90.00
_cell.angle_beta   90.00
_cell.angle_gamma   90.00
#
_symmetry.space_group_name_H-M   'P 1'
#
loop_
_entity.id
_entity.type
_entity.pdbx_description
1 polymer ?
#
loop_
_entity_poly.entity_id
_entity_poly.type
_entity_poly.pdbx_seq_one_letter_code
_entity_poly.pdbx_strand_id
1 'polypeptide(L)'
;MSRLDRILVSSNWLVEWGGVTLWALSRDVSDHCPIILRYANYDWGPKPFRFNNHWLKSNGFGEVVEAVWATSMGGMRKGVMVKEKLKALKETLKRWNKEVYGGLEENIAGLTKEVERLDLKREGDDFEENDNEF
;
A
#
# COMPACT_ATOMS: atom_id res chain seq x y z
N MET A 1 17.55 10.53 17.06
CA MET A 1 17.30 9.36 16.18
C MET A 1 18.41 9.19 15.16
N SER A 2 18.95 7.98 14.98
CA SER A 2 19.98 7.66 13.98
C SER A 2 19.37 7.18 12.65
N ARG A 3 19.86 7.71 11.51
CA ARG A 3 19.40 7.28 10.17
C ARG A 3 20.17 6.04 9.68
N LEU A 4 19.61 4.85 9.91
CA LEU A 4 20.24 3.57 9.60
C LEU A 4 19.86 3.02 8.22
N ASP A 5 18.62 3.25 7.77
CA ASP A 5 18.12 2.71 6.51
C ASP A 5 18.69 3.48 5.30
N ARG A 6 19.23 2.74 4.32
CA ARG A 6 19.91 3.29 3.13
C ARG A 6 19.57 2.48 1.87
N ILE A 7 19.54 3.17 0.74
CA ILE A 7 19.44 2.55 -0.59
C ILE A 7 20.71 2.89 -1.36
N LEU A 8 21.36 1.87 -1.92
CA LEU A 8 22.52 2.02 -2.79
C LEU A 8 22.06 1.80 -4.23
N VAL A 9 22.43 2.72 -5.12
CA VAL A 9 22.12 2.65 -6.55
C VAL A 9 23.39 2.84 -7.38
N SER A 10 23.46 2.18 -8.54
CA SER A 10 24.58 2.33 -9.45
C SER A 10 24.43 3.60 -10.30
N SER A 11 25.54 4.12 -10.82
CA SER A 11 25.52 5.27 -11.72
C SER A 11 24.68 5.01 -12.98
N ASN A 12 24.75 3.79 -13.54
CA ASN A 12 23.96 3.42 -14.71
C ASN A 12 22.45 3.47 -14.41
N TRP A 13 22.04 3.05 -13.22
CA TRP A 13 20.65 3.13 -12.78
C TRP A 13 20.17 4.58 -12.65
N LEU A 14 21.00 5.48 -12.11
CA LEU A 14 20.65 6.91 -12.02
C LEU A 14 20.43 7.55 -13.39
N VAL A 15 21.26 7.18 -14.39
CA VAL A 15 21.14 7.65 -15.77
C VAL A 15 19.84 7.17 -16.42
N GLU A 16 19.47 5.90 -16.18
CA GLU A 16 18.26 5.30 -16.76
C GLU A 16 16.97 5.87 -16.17
N TRP A 17 16.91 6.06 -14.85
CA TRP A 17 15.66 6.35 -14.14
C TRP A 17 15.47 7.83 -13.79
N GLY A 18 16.54 8.59 -13.56
CA GLY A 18 16.55 10.04 -13.39
C GLY A 18 15.69 10.60 -12.23
N GLY A 19 15.95 11.85 -11.82
CA GLY A 19 15.08 12.60 -10.89
C GLY A 19 14.75 11.85 -9.59
N VAL A 20 15.78 11.39 -8.89
CA VAL A 20 15.64 10.47 -7.76
C VAL A 20 15.41 11.23 -6.45
N THR A 21 14.43 10.78 -5.67
CA THR A 21 14.14 11.27 -4.32
C THR A 21 13.95 10.11 -3.36
N LEU A 22 14.48 10.24 -2.15
CA LEU A 22 14.30 9.26 -1.08
C LEU A 22 13.23 9.77 -0.11
N TRP A 23 12.22 8.94 0.15
CA TRP A 23 11.10 9.26 1.03
C TRP A 23 11.11 8.29 2.20
N ALA A 24 11.11 8.81 3.43
CA ALA A 24 10.79 8.00 4.60
C ALA A 24 9.26 8.03 4.78
N LEU A 25 8.64 6.86 4.87
CA LEU A 25 7.25 6.72 5.25
C LEU A 25 7.10 6.79 6.76
N SER A 26 5.89 7.12 7.22
CA SER A 26 5.54 7.02 8.63
C SER A 26 5.80 5.59 9.13
N ARG A 27 6.28 5.53 10.37
CA ARG A 27 6.44 4.28 11.09
C ARG A 27 5.07 3.62 11.27
N ASP A 28 5.03 2.31 11.14
CA ASP A 28 3.83 1.50 11.41
C ASP A 28 4.14 0.55 12.58
N VAL A 29 3.86 -0.75 12.44
CA VAL A 29 4.11 -1.75 13.51
C VAL A 29 5.59 -2.10 13.75
N SER A 30 6.52 -1.60 12.94
CA SER A 30 7.97 -1.80 13.10
C SER A 30 8.60 -0.60 13.77
N ASP A 31 9.70 -0.82 14.49
CA ASP A 31 10.60 0.22 14.99
C ASP A 31 11.37 0.97 13.87
N HIS A 32 11.41 0.42 12.66
CA HIS A 32 11.97 1.05 11.47
C HIS A 32 10.94 1.84 10.66
N CYS A 33 11.38 2.95 10.04
CA CYS A 33 10.60 3.69 9.06
C CYS A 33 10.89 3.16 7.64
N PRO A 34 9.89 2.65 6.90
CA PRO A 34 10.11 2.22 5.52
C PRO A 34 10.62 3.36 4.65
N ILE A 35 11.68 3.12 3.86
CA ILE A 35 12.18 4.10 2.89
C ILE A 35 11.85 3.69 1.45
N ILE A 36 11.42 4.67 0.65
CA ILE A 36 11.05 4.50 -0.75
C ILE A 36 11.94 5.39 -1.62
N LEU A 37 12.57 4.78 -2.63
CA LEU A 37 13.19 5.51 -3.72
C LEU A 37 12.17 5.81 -4.80
N ARG A 38 11.92 7.09 -5.08
CA ARG A 38 11.09 7.56 -6.19
C ARG A 38 11.99 8.13 -7.28
N TYR A 39 11.61 7.99 -8.53
CA TYR A 39 12.32 8.50 -9.71
C TYR A 39 11.31 9.18 -10.63
N ALA A 40 11.78 10.04 -11.51
CA ALA A 40 10.91 10.90 -12.32
C ALA A 40 10.29 10.19 -13.53
N ASN A 41 10.86 9.06 -13.97
CA ASN A 41 10.40 8.36 -15.16
C ASN A 41 9.26 7.37 -14.84
N TYR A 42 8.01 7.75 -15.13
CA TYR A 42 6.81 7.00 -14.72
C TYR A 42 6.17 6.13 -15.81
N ASP A 43 6.86 5.79 -16.90
CA ASP A 43 6.25 4.94 -17.94
C ASP A 43 6.56 3.44 -17.78
N TRP A 44 5.79 2.80 -16.90
CA TRP A 44 5.82 1.34 -16.71
C TRP A 44 4.88 0.60 -17.67
N GLY A 45 4.34 1.30 -18.67
CA GLY A 45 3.31 0.77 -19.55
C GLY A 45 1.96 0.52 -18.85
N PRO A 46 1.08 -0.30 -19.45
CA PRO A 46 -0.25 -0.57 -18.89
C PRO A 46 -0.17 -1.19 -17.50
N LYS A 47 -0.87 -0.57 -16.52
CA LYS A 47 -0.94 -1.10 -15.16
C LYS A 47 -1.56 -2.50 -15.17
N PRO A 48 -0.88 -3.54 -14.65
CA PRO A 48 -1.44 -4.88 -14.58
C PRO A 48 -2.62 -4.92 -13.59
N PHE A 49 -3.49 -5.92 -13.77
CA PHE A 49 -4.50 -6.24 -12.77
C PHE A 49 -3.81 -6.73 -11.49
N ARG A 50 -4.16 -6.13 -10.35
CA ARG A 50 -3.66 -6.48 -9.01
C ARG A 50 -4.81 -6.40 -8.00
N PHE A 51 -4.73 -7.24 -6.98
CA PHE A 51 -5.68 -7.31 -5.87
C PHE A 51 -4.94 -7.70 -4.58
N ASN A 52 -5.58 -7.53 -3.42
CA ASN A 52 -4.95 -7.83 -2.14
C ASN A 52 -4.93 -9.35 -1.86
N ASN A 53 -3.75 -9.90 -1.57
CA ASN A 53 -3.60 -11.34 -1.35
C ASN A 53 -4.40 -11.88 -0.16
N HIS A 54 -4.69 -11.06 0.86
CA HIS A 54 -5.49 -11.50 2.00
C HIS A 54 -6.94 -11.86 1.60
N TRP A 55 -7.43 -11.33 0.47
CA TRP A 55 -8.75 -11.69 -0.06
C TRP A 55 -8.86 -13.18 -0.39
N LEU A 56 -7.75 -13.85 -0.75
CA LEU A 56 -7.73 -15.29 -1.01
C LEU A 56 -8.12 -16.13 0.22
N LYS A 57 -7.97 -15.58 1.43
CA LYS A 57 -8.32 -16.23 2.70
C LYS A 57 -9.72 -15.84 3.19
N SER A 58 -10.41 -14.98 2.46
CA SER A 58 -11.70 -14.43 2.89
C SER A 58 -12.84 -15.28 2.35
N ASN A 59 -13.79 -15.60 3.22
CA ASN A 59 -15.02 -16.27 2.79
C ASN A 59 -15.74 -15.40 1.75
N GLY A 60 -16.27 -16.03 0.70
CA GLY A 60 -16.97 -15.35 -0.39
C GLY A 60 -16.10 -14.75 -1.50
N PHE A 61 -14.77 -14.67 -1.36
CA PHE A 61 -13.92 -14.16 -2.45
C PHE A 61 -14.04 -15.00 -3.73
N GLY A 62 -14.01 -16.33 -3.60
CA GLY A 62 -14.15 -17.24 -4.73
C GLY A 62 -15.48 -17.07 -5.46
N GLU A 63 -16.57 -16.96 -4.70
CA GLU A 63 -17.94 -16.74 -5.23
C GLU A 63 -18.04 -15.44 -6.04
N VAL A 64 -17.42 -14.35 -5.55
CA VAL A 64 -17.37 -13.08 -6.27
C VAL A 64 -16.61 -13.20 -7.60
N VAL A 65 -15.47 -13.88 -7.58
CA VAL A 65 -14.68 -14.10 -8.80
C VAL A 65 -15.47 -14.93 -9.80
N GLU A 66 -16.04 -16.05 -9.37
CA GLU A 66 -16.84 -16.95 -10.21
C GLU A 66 -18.06 -16.24 -10.81
N ALA A 67 -18.80 -15.47 -10.01
CA ALA A 67 -19.95 -14.72 -10.47
C ALA A 67 -19.59 -13.73 -11.59
N VAL A 68 -18.50 -12.97 -11.42
CA VAL A 68 -17.99 -12.07 -12.46
C VAL A 68 -17.50 -12.88 -13.68
N TRP A 69 -16.84 -14.01 -13.47
CA TRP A 69 -16.30 -14.81 -14.55
C TRP A 69 -17.38 -15.53 -15.37
N ALA A 70 -18.54 -15.83 -14.79
CA ALA A 70 -19.67 -16.42 -15.48
C ALA A 70 -20.42 -15.45 -16.41
N THR A 71 -20.20 -14.13 -16.28
CA THR A 71 -20.88 -13.13 -17.12
C THR A 71 -20.56 -13.30 -18.61
N SER A 72 -21.57 -13.36 -19.47
CA SER A 72 -21.37 -13.46 -20.91
C SER A 72 -20.98 -12.11 -21.51
N MET A 73 -19.90 -12.06 -22.29
CA MET A 73 -19.47 -10.87 -23.04
C MET A 73 -19.28 -11.22 -24.52
N GLY A 74 -20.39 -11.59 -25.15
CA GLY A 74 -20.44 -11.96 -26.57
C GLY A 74 -20.00 -10.83 -27.51
N GLY A 75 -19.56 -11.19 -28.71
CA GLY A 75 -19.25 -10.24 -29.79
C GLY A 75 -17.87 -9.59 -29.74
N MET A 76 -17.06 -9.83 -28.69
CA MET A 76 -15.72 -9.25 -28.56
C MET A 76 -14.59 -10.23 -28.90
N ARG A 77 -13.45 -9.69 -29.37
CA ARG A 77 -12.20 -10.45 -29.54
C ARG A 77 -11.73 -10.97 -28.18
N LYS A 78 -11.22 -12.21 -28.10
CA LYS A 78 -10.84 -12.89 -26.85
C LYS A 78 -10.00 -12.04 -25.88
N GLY A 79 -9.00 -11.31 -26.40
CA GLY A 79 -8.16 -10.43 -25.56
C GLY A 79 -8.92 -9.24 -24.95
N VAL A 80 -9.86 -8.65 -25.69
CA VAL A 80 -10.72 -7.57 -25.20
C VAL A 80 -11.69 -8.12 -24.15
N MET A 81 -12.22 -9.32 -24.37
CA MET A 81 -13.10 -9.99 -23.42
C MET A 81 -12.41 -10.22 -22.07
N VAL A 82 -11.17 -10.72 -22.05
CA VAL A 82 -10.42 -10.91 -20.79
C VAL A 82 -10.16 -9.57 -20.11
N LYS A 83 -9.77 -8.53 -20.87
CA LYS A 83 -9.54 -7.19 -20.33
C LYS A 83 -10.78 -6.62 -19.64
N GLU A 84 -11.94 -6.69 -20.29
CA GLU A 84 -13.18 -6.17 -19.70
C GLU A 84 -13.63 -7.01 -18.48
N LYS A 85 -13.37 -8.33 -18.47
CA LYS A 85 -13.63 -9.19 -17.31
C LYS A 85 -12.78 -8.80 -16.11
N LEU A 86 -11.48 -8.58 -16.32
CA LEU A 86 -10.57 -8.12 -15.27
C LEU A 86 -10.96 -6.73 -14.76
N LYS A 87 -11.42 -5.84 -15.64
CA LYS A 87 -11.93 -4.51 -15.26
C LYS A 87 -13.19 -4.62 -14.42
N ALA A 88 -14.17 -5.44 -14.83
CA ALA A 88 -15.39 -5.69 -14.08
C ALA A 88 -15.09 -6.34 -12.71
N LEU A 89 -14.16 -7.30 -12.68
CA LEU A 89 -13.72 -7.96 -11.45
C LEU A 89 -13.09 -6.96 -10.49
N LYS A 90 -12.24 -6.05 -10.99
CA LYS A 90 -11.62 -5.00 -10.16
C LYS A 90 -12.67 -4.14 -9.44
N GLU A 91 -13.67 -3.66 -10.17
CA GLU A 91 -14.71 -2.80 -9.60
C GLU A 91 -15.61 -3.57 -8.62
N THR A 92 -15.92 -4.83 -8.94
CA THR A 92 -16.70 -5.70 -8.04
C THR A 92 -15.94 -5.98 -6.74
N LEU A 93 -14.65 -6.32 -6.82
CA LEU A 93 -13.82 -6.58 -5.65
C LEU A 93 -13.64 -5.33 -4.77
N LYS A 94 -13.54 -4.14 -5.35
CA LYS A 94 -13.51 -2.89 -4.57
C LYS A 94 -14.79 -2.71 -3.73
N ARG A 95 -15.95 -2.97 -4.34
CA ARG A 95 -17.24 -2.86 -3.65
C ARG A 95 -17.36 -3.92 -2.56
N TRP A 96 -17.08 -5.17 -2.90
CA TRP A 96 -17.09 -6.29 -1.97
C TRP A 96 -16.12 -6.06 -0.80
N ASN A 97 -14.91 -5.54 -1.05
CA ASN A 97 -13.97 -5.20 0.02
C ASN A 97 -14.56 -4.18 1.00
N LYS A 98 -15.26 -3.16 0.50
CA LYS A 98 -15.94 -2.17 1.35
C LYS A 98 -17.10 -2.78 2.14
N GLU A 99 -17.83 -3.73 1.56
CA GLU A 99 -18.92 -4.43 2.23
C GLU A 99 -18.43 -5.37 3.34
N VAL A 100 -17.33 -6.11 3.09
CA VAL A 100 -16.79 -7.10 4.03
C VAL A 100 -15.92 -6.45 5.11
N TYR A 101 -15.05 -5.51 4.72
CA TYR A 101 -14.03 -4.94 5.60
C TYR A 101 -14.31 -3.48 6.00
N GLY A 102 -15.33 -2.84 5.43
CA GLY A 102 -15.62 -1.44 5.68
C GLY A 102 -14.50 -0.52 5.20
N GLY A 103 -14.30 0.58 5.93
CA GLY A 103 -13.21 1.53 5.71
C GLY A 103 -11.89 1.05 6.32
N LEU A 104 -11.41 -0.13 5.91
CA LEU A 104 -10.18 -0.72 6.47
C LEU A 104 -8.97 0.20 6.27
N GLU A 105 -8.86 0.86 5.11
CA GLU A 105 -7.78 1.80 4.83
C GLU A 105 -7.86 3.03 5.75
N GLU A 106 -9.07 3.57 5.98
CA GLU A 106 -9.29 4.67 6.91
C GLU A 106 -8.98 4.28 8.36
N ASN A 107 -9.34 3.06 8.76
CA ASN A 107 -9.05 2.53 10.09
C ASN A 107 -7.55 2.36 10.32
N ILE A 108 -6.84 1.77 9.35
CA ILE A 108 -5.37 1.64 9.41
C ILE A 108 -4.74 3.03 9.51
N ALA A 109 -5.14 3.97 8.65
CA ALA A 109 -4.60 5.33 8.69
C ALA A 109 -4.88 6.05 10.02
N GLY A 110 -6.04 5.84 10.62
CA GLY A 110 -6.39 6.39 11.93
C GLY A 110 -5.53 5.80 13.05
N LEU A 111 -5.35 4.47 13.05
CA LEU A 111 -4.54 3.76 14.05
C LEU A 111 -3.05 4.13 13.93
N THR A 112 -2.50 4.21 12.72
CA THR A 112 -1.10 4.63 12.52
C THR A 112 -0.85 6.05 13.03
N LYS A 113 -1.80 6.98 12.83
CA LYS A 113 -1.70 8.34 13.40
C LYS A 113 -1.74 8.35 14.92
N GLU A 114 -2.56 7.50 15.52
CA GLU A 114 -2.66 7.41 16.97
C GLU A 114 -1.38 6.82 17.58
N VAL A 115 -0.78 5.82 16.92
CA VAL A 115 0.55 5.30 17.28
C VAL A 115 1.59 6.42 17.23
N GLU A 116 1.67 7.16 16.12
CA GLU A 116 2.59 8.30 15.97
C GLU A 116 2.40 9.35 17.07
N ARG A 117 1.15 9.67 17.42
CA ARG A 117 0.83 10.60 18.52
C ARG A 117 1.32 10.10 19.88
N LEU A 118 1.14 8.81 20.17
CA LEU A 118 1.57 8.20 21.43
C LEU A 118 3.10 8.15 21.54
N ASP A 119 3.78 7.88 20.43
CA ASP A 119 5.24 7.86 20.37
C ASP A 119 5.84 9.24 20.63
N LEU A 120 5.28 10.29 20.00
CA LEU A 120 5.70 11.68 20.26
C LEU A 120 5.48 12.08 21.72
N LYS A 121 4.40 11.61 22.35
CA LYS A 121 4.18 11.86 23.79
C LYS A 121 5.25 11.19 24.64
N ARG A 122 5.58 9.93 24.35
CA ARG A 122 6.62 9.18 25.07
C ARG A 122 8.00 9.85 24.95
N GLU A 123 8.38 10.30 23.77
CA GLU A 123 9.64 11.02 23.55
C GLU A 123 9.68 12.40 24.23
N GLY A 124 8.50 13.00 24.51
CA GLY A 124 8.39 14.25 25.26
C GLY A 124 8.43 14.08 26.78
N ASP A 125 7.84 13.00 27.31
CA ASP A 125 7.82 12.70 28.76
C ASP A 125 9.21 12.24 29.27
N ASP A 126 10.09 11.71 28.41
CA ASP A 126 11.46 11.28 28.77
C ASP A 126 12.42 12.45 29.13
N PHE A 127 11.97 13.72 29.10
CA PHE A 127 12.75 14.89 29.50
C PHE A 127 12.32 15.54 30.83
N GLU A 128 11.34 14.99 31.55
CA GLU A 128 10.92 15.50 32.87
C GLU A 128 11.19 14.51 34.03
N GLU A 129 12.26 13.70 33.96
CA GLU A 129 12.77 12.98 35.15
C GLU A 129 14.02 13.65 35.75
N ASN A 130 13.75 14.44 36.80
CA ASN A 130 14.58 14.71 37.98
C ASN A 130 15.88 15.54 37.85
N ASP A 131 15.70 16.87 37.72
CA ASP A 131 16.66 17.88 38.20
C ASP A 131 16.39 18.31 39.67
N ASN A 132 15.71 17.48 40.48
CA ASN A 132 15.47 17.75 41.90
C ASN A 132 15.60 16.48 42.74
N GLU A 133 16.82 16.10 43.14
CA GLU A 133 17.12 15.64 44.50
C GLU A 133 18.64 15.43 44.71
N PHE A 134 19.19 16.31 45.57
CA PHE A 134 20.51 16.34 46.25
C PHE A 134 21.81 16.51 45.47
#